data_AF-A0A804QHP9-F1
#
_entry.id   AF-A0A804QHP9-F1
#
_cell.length_a   1.000
_cell.length_b   1.000
_cell.length_c   1.000
_cell.angle_alpha   90.00
_cell.angle_beta   90.00
_cell.angle_gamma   90.00
#
_symmetry.space_group_name_H-M   'P 1'
#
loop_
_entity.id
_entity.type
_entity.pdbx_description
1 polymer ?
#
loop_
_entity_poly.entity_id
_entity_poly.type
_entity_poly.pdbx_seq_one_letter_code
_entity_poly.pdbx_strand_id
1 'polypeptide(L)'
;MLSLCGNEALRELSSPGKSGSFFYLTNDDRYMIKTMKKSEVKMLLKMLPAYYNHVRAFENTLVTKFFGLHCVKLAGANQKKVRFVIMGNLFCSEYPIHRRFDLKGSSLGRTTDKPHTEIDQYTTLKDLDLNFIFRLKKQWFHEFQRQVDRDCEFLEQEKIMDYSLLVGVHFRDNTEKLLTEGSIDFDIINNVPTPRLSKGNTDRFLAGPNRSPKIKLGANMPSRAELTARKSDCEPRMIGEPTGECYDVILYFGIIDILQDYDISKRLEHAYKSFQHDPTSMSAVDPRQYSRRFKEFVYRVFQEDGCAAADALRLWRCRSLHV
;
A
#
# COMPACT_ATOMS: atom_id res chain seq x y z
N MET A 1 19.32 0.54 15.84
CA MET A 1 19.63 0.96 17.23
C MET A 1 19.20 2.40 17.44
N LEU A 2 19.82 3.39 16.77
CA LEU A 2 19.47 4.81 16.95
C LEU A 2 17.98 5.13 16.72
N SER A 3 17.38 4.60 15.65
CA SER A 3 15.95 4.84 15.32
C SER A 3 14.95 4.18 16.28
N LEU A 4 15.37 3.22 17.12
CA LEU A 4 14.46 2.34 17.88
C LEU A 4 14.62 2.44 19.40
N CYS A 5 15.74 2.95 19.90
CA CYS A 5 16.11 2.85 21.32
C CYS A 5 16.22 4.22 22.03
N GLY A 6 15.76 5.31 21.41
CA GLY A 6 15.71 6.64 22.04
C GLY A 6 14.46 6.85 22.90
N ASN A 7 14.52 7.78 23.86
CA ASN A 7 13.46 8.03 24.85
C ASN A 7 12.12 8.48 24.24
N GLU A 8 12.12 9.02 23.02
CA GLU A 8 10.90 9.39 22.28
C GLU A 8 10.81 8.67 20.93
N ALA A 9 11.52 7.55 20.73
CA ALA A 9 11.77 7.00 19.39
C ALA A 9 10.53 6.52 18.62
N LEU A 10 9.38 6.34 19.28
CA LEU A 10 8.21 5.67 18.73
C LEU A 10 6.95 6.54 18.85
N ARG A 11 6.25 6.69 17.73
CA ARG A 11 4.91 7.28 17.65
C ARG A 11 3.89 6.17 17.46
N GLU A 12 2.89 6.09 18.33
CA GLU A 12 1.78 5.14 18.17
C GLU A 12 0.88 5.59 17.02
N LEU A 13 0.57 4.66 16.11
CA LEU A 13 -0.41 4.87 15.07
C LEU A 13 -1.73 4.27 15.56
N SER A 14 -2.75 5.12 15.70
CA SER A 14 -4.11 4.67 15.99
C SER A 14 -4.60 3.81 14.81
N SER A 15 -4.51 2.50 14.94
CA SER A 15 -4.97 1.56 13.91
C SER A 15 -6.26 0.87 14.37
N PRO A 16 -7.44 1.36 13.96
CA PRO A 16 -8.70 0.65 14.16
C PRO A 16 -8.84 -0.51 13.14
N GLY A 17 -7.77 -1.27 12.91
CA GLY A 17 -7.80 -2.43 12.02
C GLY A 17 -8.55 -3.59 12.66
N LYS A 18 -9.27 -4.39 11.85
CA LYS A 18 -10.03 -5.58 12.31
C LYS A 18 -9.18 -6.58 13.11
N SER A 19 -7.86 -6.55 12.98
CA SER A 19 -6.93 -7.48 13.63
C SER A 19 -6.69 -7.19 15.12
N GLY A 20 -6.95 -5.96 15.58
CA GLY A 20 -6.59 -5.48 16.93
C GLY A 20 -5.08 -5.40 17.17
N SER A 21 -4.26 -5.33 16.13
CA SER A 21 -2.81 -5.15 16.24
C SER A 21 -2.46 -3.67 16.42
N PHE A 22 -1.53 -3.37 17.33
CA PHE A 22 -0.96 -2.05 17.50
C PHE A 22 0.21 -1.84 16.53
N PHE A 23 0.31 -0.61 16.01
CA PHE A 23 1.41 -0.17 15.17
C PHE A 23 2.12 1.01 15.81
N TYR A 24 3.45 0.99 15.73
CA TYR A 24 4.30 2.13 16.08
C TYR A 24 5.18 2.47 14.88
N LEU A 25 5.53 3.74 14.77
CA LEU A 25 6.39 4.28 13.73
C LEU A 25 7.61 4.93 14.38
N THR A 26 8.81 4.71 13.83
CA THR A 26 9.99 5.41 14.31
C THR A 26 9.92 6.90 14.00
N ASN A 27 10.59 7.73 14.80
CA ASN A 27 10.61 9.20 14.57
C ASN A 27 11.21 9.60 13.23
N ASP A 28 12.14 8.81 12.71
CA ASP A 28 12.77 9.01 11.40
C ASP A 28 11.96 8.40 10.25
N ASP A 29 10.76 7.87 10.52
CA ASP A 29 9.83 7.28 9.56
C ASP A 29 10.39 6.08 8.78
N ARG A 30 11.53 5.51 9.19
CA ARG A 30 12.17 4.40 8.46
C ARG A 30 11.57 3.04 8.76
N TYR A 31 11.14 2.83 10.01
CA TYR A 31 10.70 1.53 10.49
C TYR A 31 9.34 1.60 11.17
N MET A 32 8.59 0.52 11.03
CA MET A 32 7.35 0.26 11.73
C MET A 32 7.54 -0.91 12.70
N ILE A 33 6.85 -0.84 13.82
CA ILE A 33 6.71 -1.95 14.76
C ILE A 33 5.25 -2.39 14.73
N LYS A 34 5.01 -3.67 14.46
CA LYS A 34 3.66 -4.26 14.48
C LYS A 34 3.58 -5.34 15.54
N THR A 35 2.58 -5.28 16.42
CA THR A 35 2.31 -6.38 17.35
C THR A 35 1.74 -7.58 16.61
N MET A 36 2.21 -8.77 16.96
CA MET A 36 1.94 -10.02 16.24
C MET A 36 1.24 -11.04 17.13
N LYS A 37 0.27 -11.77 16.55
CA LYS A 37 -0.33 -12.96 17.15
C LYS A 37 0.68 -14.12 17.13
N LYS A 38 0.47 -15.12 18.00
CA LYS A 38 1.32 -16.32 18.05
C LYS A 38 1.31 -17.10 16.72
N SER A 39 0.18 -17.13 16.02
CA SER A 39 0.04 -17.76 14.70
C SER A 39 0.91 -17.07 13.64
N GLU A 40 0.88 -15.74 13.57
CA GLU A 40 1.67 -14.97 12.61
C GLU A 40 3.18 -15.11 12.87
N VAL A 41 3.59 -15.20 14.14
CA VAL A 41 4.99 -15.49 14.49
C VAL A 41 5.41 -16.88 14.02
N LYS A 42 4.54 -17.89 14.18
CA LYS A 42 4.82 -19.24 13.64
C LYS A 42 4.95 -19.20 12.12
N MET A 43 4.10 -18.41 11.45
CA MET A 43 4.15 -18.29 9.99
C MET A 43 5.45 -17.63 9.52
N LEU A 44 5.85 -16.51 10.14
CA LEU A 44 7.12 -15.85 9.84
C LEU A 44 8.31 -16.80 10.00
N LEU A 45 8.35 -17.59 11.08
CA LEU A 45 9.42 -18.56 11.31
C LEU A 45 9.41 -19.71 10.31
N LYS A 46 8.22 -20.19 9.90
CA LYS A 46 8.04 -21.25 8.89
C LYS A 46 8.59 -20.81 7.54
N MET A 47 8.22 -19.62 7.08
CA MET A 47 8.61 -19.09 5.76
C MET A 47 10.01 -18.45 5.73
N LEU A 48 10.66 -18.26 6.89
CA LEU A 48 11.90 -17.47 7.01
C LEU A 48 13.03 -17.90 6.04
N PRO A 49 13.31 -19.21 5.84
CA PRO A 49 14.35 -19.63 4.90
C PRO A 49 14.03 -19.24 3.44
N ALA A 50 12.80 -19.46 3.00
CA ALA A 50 12.34 -19.10 1.66
C ALA A 50 12.32 -17.58 1.48
N TYR A 51 11.80 -16.85 2.48
CA TYR A 51 11.79 -15.39 2.53
C TYR A 51 13.20 -14.80 2.39
N TYR A 52 14.17 -15.31 3.14
CA TYR A 52 15.56 -14.86 3.05
C TYR A 52 16.14 -15.06 1.64
N ASN A 53 15.92 -16.24 1.05
CA ASN A 53 16.39 -16.53 -0.30
C ASN A 53 15.73 -15.62 -1.34
N HIS A 54 14.42 -15.37 -1.21
CA HIS A 54 13.66 -14.50 -2.10
C HIS A 54 14.15 -13.05 -2.06
N VAL A 55 14.23 -12.46 -0.86
CA VAL A 55 14.70 -11.07 -0.67
C VAL A 55 16.15 -10.90 -1.11
N ARG A 56 16.99 -11.93 -0.94
CA ARG A 56 18.38 -11.92 -1.41
C ARG A 56 18.48 -11.99 -2.94
N ALA A 57 17.63 -12.81 -3.58
CA ALA A 57 17.66 -13.02 -5.03
C ALA A 57 17.05 -11.86 -5.82
N PHE A 58 16.04 -11.18 -5.26
CA PHE A 58 15.26 -10.16 -5.95
C PHE A 58 15.33 -8.81 -5.23
N GLU A 59 16.31 -7.97 -5.59
CA GLU A 59 16.51 -6.65 -4.97
C GLU A 59 15.27 -5.74 -5.07
N ASN A 60 14.49 -5.91 -6.13
CA ASN A 60 13.27 -5.15 -6.41
C ASN A 60 12.00 -5.72 -5.76
N THR A 61 12.08 -6.78 -4.96
CA THR A 61 10.90 -7.37 -4.30
C THR A 61 10.05 -6.30 -3.61
N LEU A 62 8.74 -6.40 -3.86
CA LEU A 62 7.71 -5.55 -3.27
C LEU A 62 7.28 -6.08 -1.91
N VAL A 63 7.67 -7.30 -1.54
CA VAL A 63 7.35 -7.90 -0.25
C VAL A 63 7.98 -7.09 0.89
N THR A 64 7.18 -6.84 1.93
CA THR A 64 7.63 -6.09 3.09
C THR A 64 8.90 -6.66 3.73
N LYS A 65 9.77 -5.76 4.21
CA LYS A 65 11.08 -6.10 4.75
C LYS A 65 11.02 -6.24 6.25
N PHE A 66 11.33 -7.42 6.79
CA PHE A 66 11.44 -7.66 8.22
C PHE A 66 12.89 -7.48 8.69
N PHE A 67 13.06 -6.73 9.76
CA PHE A 67 14.36 -6.40 10.35
C PHE A 67 14.59 -7.06 11.71
N GLY A 68 13.52 -7.52 12.36
CA GLY A 68 13.63 -8.20 13.65
C GLY A 68 12.30 -8.76 14.12
N LEU A 69 12.34 -9.92 14.76
CA LEU A 69 11.21 -10.52 15.44
C LEU A 69 11.56 -10.63 16.92
N HIS A 70 10.74 -10.03 17.78
CA HIS A 70 11.03 -9.93 19.21
C HIS A 70 9.84 -10.40 20.05
N CYS A 71 10.14 -10.87 21.26
CA CYS A 71 9.16 -11.22 22.27
C CYS A 71 9.57 -10.62 23.61
N VAL A 72 8.71 -9.78 24.18
CA VAL A 72 8.87 -9.24 25.53
C VAL A 72 7.95 -10.01 26.47
N LYS A 73 8.51 -10.42 27.62
CA LYS A 73 7.75 -11.00 28.73
C LYS A 73 7.56 -9.89 29.76
N LEU A 74 6.31 -9.50 30.00
CA LEU A 74 5.99 -8.54 31.06
C LEU A 74 6.10 -9.26 32.42
N ALA A 75 6.80 -8.64 33.37
CA ALA A 75 6.94 -9.16 34.73
C ALA A 75 5.63 -8.98 35.51
N GLY A 76 5.23 -9.98 36.29
CA GLY A 76 4.00 -9.98 37.10
C GLY A 76 3.30 -11.34 37.14
N ALA A 77 2.22 -11.44 37.92
CA ALA A 77 1.46 -12.69 38.15
C ALA A 77 0.88 -13.29 36.85
N ASN A 78 0.54 -12.44 35.87
CA ASN A 78 0.10 -12.84 34.54
C ASN A 78 1.21 -12.56 33.52
N GLN A 79 2.09 -13.54 33.27
CA GLN A 79 3.18 -13.46 32.28
C GLN A 79 2.67 -13.33 30.84
N LYS A 80 2.12 -12.16 30.48
CA LYS A 80 1.69 -11.86 29.11
C LYS A 80 2.93 -11.68 28.22
N LYS A 81 2.97 -12.47 27.14
CA LYS A 81 4.01 -12.39 26.11
C LYS A 81 3.53 -11.50 24.98
N VAL A 82 4.18 -10.34 24.81
CA VAL A 82 3.97 -9.47 23.66
C VAL A 82 4.98 -9.84 22.59
N ARG A 83 4.52 -10.11 21.38
CA ARG A 83 5.37 -10.40 20.22
C ARG A 83 5.22 -9.26 19.25
N PHE A 84 6.31 -8.84 18.63
CA PHE A 84 6.27 -7.80 17.61
C PHE A 84 7.35 -8.02 16.57
N VAL A 85 7.09 -7.49 15.38
CA VAL A 85 8.04 -7.46 14.30
C VAL A 85 8.44 -6.01 14.03
N ILE A 86 9.70 -5.81 13.69
CA ILE A 86 10.23 -4.56 13.15
C ILE A 86 10.27 -4.73 11.64
N MET A 87 9.60 -3.85 10.91
CA MET A 87 9.46 -3.90 9.47
C MET A 87 9.75 -2.54 8.83
N GLY A 88 10.07 -2.52 7.54
CA GLY A 88 10.30 -1.25 6.82
C GLY A 88 9.00 -0.47 6.65
N ASN A 89 9.05 0.85 6.85
CA ASN A 89 7.93 1.71 6.49
C ASN A 89 7.89 1.90 4.97
N LEU A 90 6.82 1.45 4.32
CA LEU A 90 6.64 1.62 2.88
C LEU A 90 6.54 3.11 2.49
N PHE A 91 5.97 3.93 3.37
CA PHE A 91 5.79 5.36 3.15
C PHE A 91 6.91 6.20 3.79
N CYS A 92 8.12 5.65 3.87
CA CYS A 92 9.34 6.41 4.15
C CYS A 92 9.63 7.32 2.94
N SER A 93 8.96 8.47 2.90
CA SER A 93 8.88 9.37 1.76
C SER A 93 9.35 10.78 2.15
N GLU A 94 10.05 11.45 1.24
CA GLU A 94 10.36 12.88 1.35
C GLU A 94 9.14 13.76 0.98
N TYR A 95 8.12 13.15 0.39
CA TYR A 95 6.88 13.78 -0.08
C TYR A 95 5.66 13.37 0.77
N PRO A 96 4.71 14.27 1.02
CA PRO A 96 3.46 13.93 1.70
C PRO A 96 2.63 12.93 0.88
N ILE A 97 2.17 11.86 1.52
CA ILE A 97 1.27 10.87 0.91
C ILE A 97 -0.17 11.37 1.05
N HIS A 98 -0.78 11.78 -0.05
CA HIS A 98 -2.12 12.37 -0.08
C HIS A 98 -3.24 11.33 -0.09
N ARG A 99 -3.00 10.17 -0.73
CA ARG A 99 -3.95 9.05 -0.77
C ARG A 99 -3.26 7.73 -0.48
N ARG A 100 -3.95 6.84 0.21
CA ARG A 100 -3.48 5.49 0.55
C ARG A 100 -4.54 4.48 0.15
N PHE A 101 -4.13 3.39 -0.49
CA PHE A 101 -5.01 2.30 -0.88
C PHE A 101 -4.43 0.96 -0.42
N ASP A 102 -5.24 0.15 0.25
CA ASP A 102 -4.98 -1.26 0.51
C ASP A 102 -5.78 -2.06 -0.53
N LEU A 103 -5.10 -2.80 -1.41
CA LEU A 103 -5.70 -3.47 -2.57
C LEU A 103 -5.50 -4.99 -2.51
N LYS A 104 -6.57 -5.78 -2.66
CA LYS A 104 -6.54 -7.26 -2.56
C LYS A 104 -7.10 -7.99 -3.79
N GLY A 105 -7.76 -7.26 -4.69
CA GLY A 105 -8.48 -7.82 -5.83
C GLY A 105 -9.77 -8.54 -5.45
N SER A 106 -10.43 -8.17 -4.35
CA SER A 106 -11.75 -8.69 -3.97
C SER A 106 -12.77 -7.56 -3.71
N SER A 107 -14.06 -7.89 -3.69
CA SER A 107 -15.15 -6.91 -3.50
C SER A 107 -15.75 -6.93 -2.08
N LEU A 108 -15.86 -8.10 -1.45
CA LEU A 108 -16.54 -8.25 -0.16
C LEU A 108 -15.79 -7.53 0.98
N GLY A 109 -16.42 -6.51 1.58
CA GLY A 109 -15.83 -5.70 2.65
C GLY A 109 -14.68 -4.80 2.21
N ARG A 110 -14.59 -4.52 0.90
CA ARG A 110 -13.52 -3.75 0.25
C ARG A 110 -13.94 -2.33 -0.14
N THR A 111 -14.84 -1.75 0.65
CA THR A 111 -15.18 -0.32 0.70
C THR A 111 -14.78 0.24 2.07
N THR A 112 -14.43 1.52 2.13
CA THR A 112 -14.17 2.21 3.39
C THR A 112 -15.48 2.58 4.08
N ASP A 113 -15.59 2.31 5.38
CA ASP A 113 -16.83 2.54 6.14
C ASP A 113 -17.00 4.01 6.57
N LYS A 114 -15.95 4.83 6.41
CA LYS A 114 -15.99 6.27 6.74
C LYS A 114 -16.77 7.05 5.68
N PRO A 115 -17.60 8.02 6.10
CA PRO A 115 -18.24 8.94 5.16
C PRO A 115 -17.18 9.79 4.44
N HIS A 116 -17.51 10.27 3.23
CA HIS A 116 -16.56 10.99 2.38
C HIS A 116 -15.94 12.23 3.06
N THR A 117 -16.72 12.92 3.88
CA THR A 117 -16.31 14.10 4.65
C THR A 117 -15.26 13.81 5.72
N GLU A 118 -15.11 12.56 6.17
CA GLU A 118 -14.14 12.14 7.17
C GLU A 118 -12.91 11.44 6.57
N ILE A 119 -12.84 11.37 5.23
CA ILE A 119 -11.69 10.79 4.53
C ILE A 119 -10.56 11.81 4.53
N ASP A 120 -9.52 11.51 5.31
CA ASP A 120 -8.28 12.26 5.35
C ASP A 120 -7.12 11.50 4.66
N GLN A 121 -5.93 12.12 4.65
CA GLN A 121 -4.70 11.52 4.09
C GLN A 121 -4.19 10.29 4.85
N TYR A 122 -4.70 10.03 6.06
CA TYR A 122 -4.34 8.89 6.89
C TYR A 122 -5.31 7.71 6.72
N THR A 123 -6.49 7.98 6.18
CA THR A 123 -7.50 6.98 5.86
C THR A 123 -6.99 6.10 4.71
N THR A 124 -6.96 4.79 4.96
CA THR A 124 -6.55 3.80 3.98
C THR A 124 -7.79 3.30 3.24
N LEU A 125 -7.91 3.74 2.00
CA LEU A 125 -8.97 3.36 1.07
C LEU A 125 -8.78 1.92 0.59
N LYS A 126 -9.84 1.30 0.07
CA LYS A 126 -9.84 -0.10 -0.39
C LYS A 126 -10.16 -0.20 -1.89
N ASP A 127 -10.31 -1.41 -2.40
CA ASP A 127 -10.48 -1.71 -3.83
C ASP A 127 -11.68 -0.99 -4.45
N LEU A 128 -12.81 -0.95 -3.75
CA LEU A 128 -14.03 -0.32 -4.25
C LEU A 128 -13.99 1.20 -4.10
N ASP A 129 -13.06 1.76 -3.34
CA ASP A 129 -12.85 3.20 -3.23
C ASP A 129 -11.85 3.71 -4.29
N LEU A 130 -11.14 2.79 -4.97
CA LEU A 130 -10.14 3.14 -5.97
C LEU A 130 -10.80 3.71 -7.23
N ASN A 131 -10.41 4.93 -7.56
CA ASN A 131 -10.88 5.68 -8.72
C ASN A 131 -9.74 6.07 -9.68
N PHE A 132 -8.58 5.38 -9.64
CA PHE A 132 -7.45 5.66 -10.52
C PHE A 132 -6.93 4.41 -11.24
N ILE A 133 -6.44 4.62 -12.46
CA ILE A 133 -5.48 3.74 -13.14
C ILE A 133 -4.10 4.40 -13.07
N PHE A 134 -3.12 3.68 -12.55
CA PHE A 134 -1.74 4.16 -12.47
C PHE A 134 -0.96 3.78 -13.73
N ARG A 135 -0.57 4.79 -14.49
CA ARG A 135 0.21 4.66 -15.72
C ARG A 135 1.70 4.67 -15.40
N LEU A 136 2.35 3.53 -15.60
CA LEU A 136 3.79 3.34 -15.41
C LEU A 136 4.50 3.41 -16.77
N LYS A 137 5.68 4.02 -16.82
CA LYS A 137 6.53 3.98 -18.04
C LYS A 137 6.82 2.53 -18.42
N LYS A 138 6.87 2.23 -19.72
CA LYS A 138 7.09 0.88 -20.29
C LYS A 138 8.10 0.01 -19.54
N GLN A 139 9.32 0.52 -19.35
CA GLN A 139 10.38 -0.23 -18.67
C GLN A 139 9.99 -0.60 -17.22
N TRP A 140 9.40 0.34 -16.50
CA TRP A 140 8.92 0.12 -15.13
C TRP A 140 7.71 -0.78 -15.06
N PHE A 141 6.79 -0.70 -16.03
CA PHE A 141 5.63 -1.59 -16.10
C PHE A 141 6.05 -3.05 -16.31
N HIS A 142 6.98 -3.31 -17.22
CA HIS A 142 7.49 -4.68 -17.42
C HIS A 142 8.25 -5.21 -16.20
N GLU A 143 9.05 -4.38 -15.54
CA GLU A 143 9.75 -4.77 -14.31
C GLU A 143 8.77 -5.01 -13.16
N PHE A 144 7.73 -4.17 -13.06
CA PHE A 144 6.63 -4.33 -12.12
C PHE A 144 5.93 -5.68 -12.30
N GLN A 145 5.52 -6.03 -13.52
CA GLN A 145 4.86 -7.31 -13.80
C GLN A 145 5.75 -8.49 -13.41
N ARG A 146 7.01 -8.49 -13.85
CA ARG A 146 7.97 -9.56 -13.51
C ARG A 146 8.15 -9.72 -12.01
N GLN A 147 8.25 -8.60 -11.28
CA GLN A 147 8.45 -8.67 -9.84
C GLN A 147 7.19 -9.11 -9.09
N VAL A 148 6.01 -8.62 -9.49
CA VAL A 148 4.72 -9.05 -8.94
C VAL A 148 4.53 -10.55 -9.16
N ASP A 149 4.85 -11.08 -10.36
CA ASP A 149 4.77 -12.51 -10.63
C ASP A 149 5.67 -13.33 -9.70
N ARG A 150 6.94 -12.91 -9.51
CA ARG A 150 7.89 -13.58 -8.61
C ARG A 150 7.45 -13.52 -7.15
N ASP A 151 7.00 -12.36 -6.69
CA ASP A 151 6.54 -12.18 -5.32
C ASP A 151 5.30 -13.03 -5.04
N CYS A 152 4.35 -13.08 -5.99
CA CYS A 152 3.15 -13.91 -5.87
C CYS A 152 3.47 -15.41 -5.92
N GLU A 153 4.42 -15.84 -6.76
CA GLU A 153 4.88 -17.23 -6.81
C GLU A 153 5.49 -17.66 -5.46
N PHE A 154 6.34 -16.82 -4.87
CA PHE A 154 6.88 -17.06 -3.52
C PHE A 154 5.77 -17.18 -2.47
N LEU A 155 4.81 -16.25 -2.45
CA LEU A 155 3.71 -16.26 -1.47
C LEU A 155 2.80 -17.50 -1.66
N GLU A 156 2.56 -17.90 -2.91
CA GLU A 156 1.79 -19.11 -3.24
C GLU A 156 2.49 -20.38 -2.75
N GLN A 157 3.80 -20.52 -2.98
CA GLN A 157 4.61 -21.66 -2.52
C GLN A 157 4.59 -21.80 -0.99
N GLU A 158 4.64 -20.67 -0.28
CA GLU A 158 4.55 -20.61 1.18
C GLU A 158 3.10 -20.70 1.71
N LYS A 159 2.11 -20.88 0.83
CA LYS A 159 0.66 -20.95 1.15
C LYS A 159 0.13 -19.73 1.91
N ILE A 160 0.67 -18.56 1.59
CA ILE A 160 0.28 -17.28 2.16
C ILE A 160 -0.86 -16.69 1.33
N MET A 161 -1.86 -16.12 2.00
CA MET A 161 -2.98 -15.42 1.37
C MET A 161 -3.34 -14.17 2.16
N ASP A 162 -4.36 -13.45 1.71
CA ASP A 162 -4.88 -12.23 2.35
C ASP A 162 -3.86 -11.08 2.45
N TYR A 163 -2.79 -11.14 1.67
CA TYR A 163 -1.85 -10.04 1.48
C TYR A 163 -2.44 -8.93 0.60
N SER A 164 -2.07 -7.68 0.88
CA SER A 164 -2.51 -6.53 0.09
C SER A 164 -1.35 -5.89 -0.65
N LEU A 165 -1.63 -5.25 -1.78
CA LEU A 165 -0.76 -4.21 -2.32
C LEU A 165 -1.15 -2.90 -1.64
N LEU A 166 -0.28 -2.38 -0.79
CA LEU A 166 -0.43 -1.05 -0.22
C LEU A 166 0.14 -0.04 -1.22
N VAL A 167 -0.63 0.99 -1.56
CA VAL A 167 -0.27 2.04 -2.52
C VAL A 167 -0.41 3.41 -1.87
N GLY A 168 0.62 4.23 -1.97
CA GLY A 168 0.66 5.63 -1.55
C GLY A 168 0.85 6.54 -2.76
N VAL A 169 0.04 7.58 -2.83
CA VAL A 169 0.04 8.54 -3.94
C VAL A 169 0.38 9.93 -3.41
N HIS A 170 1.44 10.51 -3.98
CA HIS A 170 1.74 11.94 -3.85
C HIS A 170 1.44 12.63 -5.19
N PHE A 171 0.70 13.72 -5.16
CA PHE A 171 0.34 14.50 -6.35
C PHE A 171 1.28 15.71 -6.45
N ARG A 172 1.91 15.93 -7.62
CA ARG A 172 3.03 16.88 -7.74
C ARG A 172 2.61 18.34 -7.81
N ASP A 173 1.47 18.66 -8.44
CA ASP A 173 1.16 20.06 -8.78
C ASP A 173 -0.34 20.44 -8.67
N ASN A 174 -1.18 19.71 -7.92
CA ASN A 174 -2.63 19.98 -7.88
C ASN A 174 -3.31 19.69 -6.53
N THR A 175 -2.63 19.93 -5.41
CA THR A 175 -3.16 19.59 -4.07
C THR A 175 -4.51 20.26 -3.77
N GLU A 176 -4.75 21.49 -4.26
CA GLU A 176 -6.01 22.19 -3.99
C GLU A 176 -7.18 21.79 -4.91
N LYS A 177 -6.93 21.43 -6.18
CA LYS A 177 -8.01 21.00 -7.10
C LYS A 177 -8.45 19.55 -6.89
N LEU A 178 -7.51 18.65 -6.56
CA LEU A 178 -7.78 17.22 -6.36
C LEU A 178 -8.56 16.90 -5.07
N LEU A 179 -8.58 17.82 -4.10
CA LEU A 179 -9.41 17.69 -2.90
C LEU A 179 -10.87 18.08 -3.15
N THR A 180 -11.14 18.82 -4.24
CA THR A 180 -12.46 19.36 -4.59
C THR A 180 -13.14 18.58 -5.71
N GLU A 181 -12.39 18.07 -6.68
CA GLU A 181 -12.94 17.44 -7.91
C GLU A 181 -13.30 15.95 -7.73
N GLY A 182 -13.21 15.41 -6.50
CA GLY A 182 -13.67 14.07 -6.12
C GLY A 182 -15.16 13.95 -5.77
N SER A 183 -15.93 15.05 -5.90
CA SER A 183 -17.40 15.24 -5.89
C SER A 183 -17.95 16.10 -4.72
N ILE A 184 -18.31 17.35 -5.07
CA ILE A 184 -19.45 18.20 -4.63
C ILE A 184 -19.48 18.76 -3.19
N ASP A 185 -19.54 20.10 -3.15
CA ASP A 185 -19.88 21.07 -2.08
C ASP A 185 -19.38 20.83 -0.66
N PHE A 186 -18.44 21.69 -0.23
CA PHE A 186 -18.47 22.25 1.12
C PHE A 186 -17.85 23.66 1.11
N ASP A 187 -18.70 24.65 0.87
CA ASP A 187 -18.56 25.92 1.57
C ASP A 187 -18.66 25.65 3.09
N ILE A 188 -17.92 26.42 3.87
CA ILE A 188 -17.84 26.42 5.35
C ILE A 188 -16.79 25.45 5.91
N ILE A 189 -15.59 25.96 6.20
CA ILE A 189 -15.10 26.29 7.56
C ILE A 189 -13.90 27.23 7.39
N ASN A 190 -14.19 28.52 7.24
CA ASN A 190 -13.37 29.54 7.89
C ASN A 190 -13.84 29.59 9.35
N ASN A 191 -12.88 29.60 10.29
CA ASN A 191 -13.03 29.80 11.74
C ASN A 191 -13.05 28.55 12.63
N VAL A 192 -11.89 27.90 12.81
CA VAL A 192 -11.46 27.41 14.15
C VAL A 192 -9.94 27.61 14.30
N PRO A 193 -9.43 28.15 15.43
CA PRO A 193 -8.00 28.49 15.57
C PRO A 193 -7.13 27.25 15.67
N THR A 194 -6.08 27.17 14.86
CA THR A 194 -4.99 26.20 15.00
C THR A 194 -4.22 26.45 16.30
N PRO A 195 -4.02 25.44 17.17
CA PRO A 195 -3.08 25.57 18.28
C PRO A 195 -1.66 25.58 17.71
N ARG A 196 -0.98 26.71 17.92
CA ARG A 196 0.44 26.90 17.62
C ARG A 196 1.26 25.92 18.48
N LEU A 197 1.94 24.97 17.84
CA LEU A 197 3.03 24.22 18.45
C LEU A 197 4.35 24.69 17.83
N SER A 198 5.03 25.50 18.66
CA SER A 198 6.42 25.97 18.66
C SER A 198 7.28 25.77 17.40
N LYS A 199 7.64 26.92 16.80
CA LYS A 199 8.98 27.11 16.23
C LYS A 199 10.03 26.90 17.33
N GLY A 200 10.83 25.83 17.19
CA GLY A 200 12.06 25.59 17.94
C GLY A 200 13.14 25.14 16.96
N ASN A 201 14.25 25.87 16.95
CA ASN A 201 15.31 25.85 15.95
C ASN A 201 16.22 24.60 15.98
N THR A 202 16.92 24.42 14.85
CA THR A 202 18.23 23.76 14.67
C THR A 202 18.33 22.24 14.91
N ASP A 203 18.10 21.47 13.84
CA ASP A 203 19.19 20.72 13.20
C ASP A 203 18.76 20.20 11.81
N ARG A 204 19.04 21.02 10.80
CA ARG A 204 18.88 20.69 9.38
C ARG A 204 20.27 20.42 8.79
N PHE A 205 20.93 19.39 9.28
CA PHE A 205 22.18 18.84 8.75
C PHE A 205 21.98 17.32 8.74
N LEU A 206 21.84 16.58 7.62
CA LEU A 206 22.68 16.51 6.43
C LEU A 206 21.85 15.94 5.25
N ALA A 207 21.20 16.80 4.46
CA ALA A 207 20.76 16.43 3.13
C ALA A 207 21.15 17.59 2.19
N GLY A 208 22.25 17.42 1.47
CA GLY A 208 22.72 18.43 0.52
C GLY A 208 21.71 18.63 -0.63
N PRO A 209 21.73 19.78 -1.32
CA PRO A 209 20.68 20.19 -2.27
C PRO A 209 20.56 19.34 -3.55
N ASN A 210 21.42 18.33 -3.74
CA ASN A 210 21.65 17.68 -5.04
C ASN A 210 21.46 16.15 -5.06
N ARG A 211 20.82 15.54 -4.06
CA ARG A 211 20.50 14.11 -4.13
C ARG A 211 19.01 13.93 -4.37
N SER A 212 18.63 13.86 -5.64
CA SER A 212 17.29 13.39 -6.01
C SER A 212 17.07 12.01 -5.37
N PRO A 213 15.87 11.75 -4.79
CA PRO A 213 15.60 10.45 -4.21
C PRO A 213 15.74 9.37 -5.28
N LYS A 214 16.50 8.32 -4.97
CA LYS A 214 16.82 7.26 -5.93
C LYS A 214 15.53 6.50 -6.27
N ILE A 215 15.09 6.61 -7.53
CA ILE A 215 13.94 5.88 -8.06
C ILE A 215 14.21 4.37 -7.96
N LYS A 216 13.28 3.64 -7.36
CA LYS A 216 13.30 2.18 -7.25
C LYS A 216 11.89 1.64 -7.46
N LEU A 217 11.74 0.43 -7.98
CA LEU A 217 10.43 -0.19 -8.08
C LEU A 217 9.73 -0.18 -6.71
N GLY A 218 8.51 0.38 -6.67
CA GLY A 218 7.73 0.53 -5.44
C GLY A 218 8.09 1.74 -4.56
N ALA A 219 9.08 2.57 -4.92
CA ALA A 219 9.45 3.74 -4.13
C ALA A 219 9.94 4.92 -4.99
N ASN A 220 9.42 6.13 -4.72
CA ASN A 220 9.77 7.34 -5.46
C ASN A 220 9.53 7.20 -6.98
N MET A 221 8.44 6.55 -7.40
CA MET A 221 8.17 6.22 -8.80
C MET A 221 7.38 7.34 -9.50
N PRO A 222 7.99 8.20 -10.34
CA PRO A 222 7.26 9.22 -11.06
C PRO A 222 6.38 8.57 -12.12
N SER A 223 5.07 8.80 -12.03
CA SER A 223 4.03 8.11 -12.80
C SER A 223 2.87 9.07 -13.09
N ARG A 224 1.87 8.62 -13.85
CA ARG A 224 0.61 9.34 -14.01
C ARG A 224 -0.54 8.57 -13.36
N ALA A 225 -1.47 9.27 -12.73
CA ALA A 225 -2.72 8.71 -12.26
C ALA A 225 -3.85 9.19 -13.17
N GLU A 226 -4.47 8.28 -13.90
CA GLU A 226 -5.62 8.57 -14.75
C GLU A 226 -6.91 8.33 -13.96
N LEU A 227 -7.78 9.34 -13.89
CA LEU A 227 -9.04 9.25 -13.18
C LEU A 227 -9.97 8.26 -13.89
N THR A 228 -10.74 7.52 -13.10
CA THR A 228 -11.75 6.59 -13.58
C THR A 228 -13.11 6.93 -13.00
N ALA A 229 -14.16 6.71 -13.79
CA ALA A 229 -15.54 6.86 -13.37
C ALA A 229 -16.29 5.53 -13.53
N ARG A 230 -17.13 5.19 -12.55
CA ARG A 230 -18.05 4.05 -12.66
C ARG A 230 -19.37 4.55 -13.23
N LYS A 231 -19.86 3.91 -14.30
CA LYS A 231 -21.24 4.11 -14.78
C LYS A 231 -22.19 3.44 -13.78
N SER A 232 -23.25 4.12 -13.39
CA SER A 232 -24.19 3.70 -12.34
C SER A 232 -24.96 2.41 -12.64
N ASP A 233 -25.02 1.98 -13.91
CA ASP A 233 -26.10 1.10 -14.37
C ASP A 233 -25.68 -0.31 -14.85
N CYS A 234 -24.42 -0.73 -14.70
CA CYS A 234 -24.02 -2.10 -15.10
C CYS A 234 -22.98 -2.67 -14.14
N GLU A 235 -23.20 -3.93 -13.73
CA GLU A 235 -22.28 -4.91 -13.09
C GLU A 235 -21.09 -4.30 -12.31
N PRO A 236 -20.91 -4.59 -11.01
CA PRO A 236 -19.86 -3.98 -10.19
C PRO A 236 -18.44 -4.34 -10.68
N ARG A 237 -17.97 -3.62 -11.70
CA ARG A 237 -16.58 -3.63 -12.13
C ARG A 237 -15.79 -2.90 -11.05
N MET A 238 -14.80 -3.59 -10.48
CA MET A 238 -13.99 -3.03 -9.40
C MET A 238 -13.22 -1.77 -9.82
N ILE A 239 -12.93 -1.62 -11.12
CA ILE A 239 -12.23 -0.46 -11.70
C ILE A 239 -13.15 0.18 -12.74
N GLY A 240 -13.30 1.51 -12.68
CA GLY A 240 -14.12 2.29 -13.61
C GLY A 240 -13.48 2.45 -15.00
N GLU A 241 -14.20 3.12 -15.90
CA GLU A 241 -13.67 3.48 -17.22
C GLU A 241 -12.77 4.72 -17.10
N PRO A 242 -11.65 4.80 -17.86
CA PRO A 242 -10.78 5.97 -17.83
C PRO A 242 -11.50 7.21 -18.37
N THR A 243 -11.39 8.34 -17.67
CA THR A 243 -11.99 9.61 -18.10
C THR A 243 -11.09 10.40 -19.05
N GLY A 244 -9.80 10.02 -19.15
CA GLY A 244 -8.76 10.76 -19.88
C GLY A 244 -8.09 11.85 -19.05
N GLU A 245 -8.64 12.22 -17.88
CA GLU A 245 -8.00 13.17 -16.96
C GLU A 245 -6.83 12.50 -16.25
N CYS A 246 -5.66 13.14 -16.30
CA CYS A 246 -4.43 12.57 -15.77
C CYS A 246 -3.72 13.56 -14.85
N TYR A 247 -3.14 13.02 -13.78
CA TYR A 247 -2.38 13.76 -12.80
C TYR A 247 -0.95 13.22 -12.70
N ASP A 248 0.03 14.12 -12.61
CA ASP A 248 1.41 13.72 -12.34
C ASP A 248 1.58 13.37 -10.86
N VAL A 249 2.07 12.15 -10.61
CA VAL A 249 2.18 11.57 -9.28
C VAL A 249 3.54 10.95 -9.01
N ILE A 250 3.85 10.78 -7.73
CA ILE A 250 4.92 9.93 -7.24
C ILE A 250 4.27 8.79 -6.47
N LEU A 251 4.55 7.56 -6.89
CA LEU A 251 3.98 6.36 -6.30
C LEU A 251 4.97 5.67 -5.35
N TYR A 252 4.39 5.12 -4.28
CA TYR A 252 5.01 4.18 -3.35
C TYR A 252 4.10 2.97 -3.24
N PHE A 253 4.62 1.77 -3.42
CA PHE A 253 3.79 0.58 -3.29
C PHE A 253 4.58 -0.67 -2.91
N GLY A 254 3.93 -1.59 -2.21
CA GLY A 254 4.54 -2.81 -1.71
C GLY A 254 3.51 -3.80 -1.20
N ILE A 255 3.86 -5.08 -1.17
CA ILE A 255 3.01 -6.17 -0.67
C ILE A 255 3.17 -6.27 0.85
N ILE A 256 2.05 -6.16 1.56
CA ILE A 256 1.97 -6.15 3.02
C ILE A 256 1.12 -7.32 3.55
N ASP A 257 1.14 -7.51 4.88
CA ASP A 257 0.31 -8.51 5.59
C ASP A 257 0.52 -9.98 5.17
N ILE A 258 1.74 -10.33 4.82
CA ILE A 258 2.15 -11.67 4.34
C ILE A 258 2.29 -12.75 5.44
N LEU A 259 1.66 -12.59 6.61
CA LEU A 259 1.83 -13.49 7.76
C LEU A 259 0.56 -14.29 8.12
N GLN A 260 -0.43 -14.27 7.24
CA GLN A 260 -1.64 -15.07 7.33
C GLN A 260 -1.39 -16.45 6.68
N ASP A 261 -1.36 -17.51 7.50
CA ASP A 261 -1.21 -18.90 7.02
C ASP A 261 -2.59 -19.50 6.69
N TYR A 262 -2.73 -20.04 5.48
CA TYR A 262 -3.94 -20.70 5.02
C TYR A 262 -4.29 -21.98 5.79
N ASP A 263 -3.29 -22.74 6.27
CA ASP A 263 -3.52 -24.06 6.89
C ASP A 263 -4.41 -23.96 8.16
N ILE A 264 -4.42 -22.80 8.83
CA ILE A 264 -5.25 -22.54 10.01
C ILE A 264 -6.69 -22.17 9.59
N SER A 265 -6.82 -21.32 8.57
CA SER A 265 -8.13 -20.88 8.04
C SER A 265 -8.90 -22.06 7.44
N LYS A 266 -8.23 -22.96 6.70
CA LYS A 266 -8.86 -24.17 6.13
C LYS A 266 -9.47 -25.11 7.18
N ARG A 267 -8.85 -25.32 8.34
CA ARG A 267 -9.42 -26.25 9.35
C ARG A 267 -10.71 -25.73 9.97
N LEU A 268 -10.84 -24.40 10.09
CA LEU A 268 -12.02 -23.77 10.66
C LEU A 268 -13.10 -23.53 9.59
N GLU A 269 -12.70 -23.16 8.39
CA GLU A 269 -13.63 -22.90 7.28
C GLU A 269 -14.10 -24.16 6.57
N HIS A 270 -13.30 -25.21 6.37
CA HIS A 270 -13.85 -26.47 5.83
C HIS A 270 -14.88 -27.10 6.76
N ALA A 271 -14.72 -26.94 8.08
CA ALA A 271 -15.70 -27.42 9.05
C ALA A 271 -17.02 -26.62 9.03
N TYR A 272 -16.96 -25.34 8.63
CA TYR A 272 -18.13 -24.45 8.60
C TYR A 272 -18.81 -24.37 7.22
N LYS A 273 -18.01 -24.38 6.15
CA LYS A 273 -18.43 -24.14 4.76
C LYS A 273 -18.75 -25.40 3.96
N SER A 274 -18.50 -26.60 4.50
CA SER A 274 -19.14 -27.81 3.97
C SER A 274 -20.67 -27.76 4.11
N PHE A 275 -21.21 -26.77 4.83
CA PHE A 275 -22.63 -26.64 5.10
C PHE A 275 -23.38 -25.68 4.15
N GLN A 276 -22.76 -24.62 3.58
CA GLN A 276 -23.48 -23.65 2.73
C GLN A 276 -22.59 -22.90 1.69
N HIS A 277 -22.90 -23.11 0.40
CA HIS A 277 -22.79 -22.20 -0.77
C HIS A 277 -21.43 -21.80 -1.42
N ASP A 278 -21.60 -21.29 -2.67
CA ASP A 278 -20.78 -21.27 -3.90
C ASP A 278 -19.25 -20.91 -3.84
N PRO A 279 -18.38 -21.53 -4.67
CA PRO A 279 -16.91 -21.39 -4.60
C PRO A 279 -16.34 -20.02 -5.04
N THR A 280 -17.04 -19.26 -5.86
CA THR A 280 -16.51 -18.06 -6.55
C THR A 280 -16.58 -16.78 -5.72
N SER A 281 -17.35 -16.76 -4.62
CA SER A 281 -17.53 -15.62 -3.71
C SER A 281 -16.76 -15.77 -2.38
N MET A 282 -16.01 -16.86 -2.21
CA MET A 282 -15.44 -17.24 -0.93
C MET A 282 -14.15 -16.48 -0.58
N SER A 283 -14.07 -15.92 0.63
CA SER A 283 -12.86 -15.32 1.23
C SER A 283 -11.70 -16.32 1.47
N ALA A 284 -11.88 -17.61 1.16
CA ALA A 284 -11.01 -18.72 1.54
C ALA A 284 -10.51 -19.49 0.33
N VAL A 285 -9.98 -18.74 -0.63
CA VAL A 285 -9.59 -19.27 -1.93
C VAL A 285 -8.25 -19.99 -1.80
N ASP A 286 -8.05 -21.07 -2.54
CA ASP A 286 -6.74 -21.70 -2.71
C ASP A 286 -5.65 -20.64 -3.01
N PRO A 287 -4.43 -20.72 -2.43
CA PRO A 287 -3.39 -19.70 -2.60
C PRO A 287 -3.10 -19.37 -4.07
N ARG A 288 -3.20 -20.36 -4.97
CA ARG A 288 -3.02 -20.15 -6.41
C ARG A 288 -4.13 -19.30 -7.03
N GLN A 289 -5.37 -19.52 -6.62
CA GLN A 289 -6.49 -18.73 -7.09
C GLN A 289 -6.46 -17.32 -6.49
N TYR A 290 -6.07 -17.18 -5.21
CA TYR A 290 -5.85 -15.87 -4.59
C TYR A 290 -4.78 -15.08 -5.35
N SER A 291 -3.62 -15.70 -5.58
CA SER A 291 -2.49 -15.18 -6.36
C SER A 291 -2.92 -14.71 -7.75
N ARG A 292 -3.65 -15.56 -8.50
CA ARG A 292 -4.18 -15.20 -9.82
C ARG A 292 -5.07 -13.97 -9.77
N ARG A 293 -6.07 -13.96 -8.89
CA ARG A 293 -7.03 -12.86 -8.72
C ARG A 293 -6.32 -11.55 -8.36
N PHE A 294 -5.39 -11.61 -7.41
CA PHE A 294 -4.58 -10.47 -6.98
C PHE A 294 -3.81 -9.89 -8.17
N LYS A 295 -3.09 -10.72 -8.93
CA LYS A 295 -2.32 -10.26 -10.09
C LYS A 295 -3.19 -9.65 -11.18
N GLU A 296 -4.30 -10.31 -11.54
CA GLU A 296 -5.24 -9.79 -12.54
C GLU A 296 -5.84 -8.45 -12.15
N PHE A 297 -6.10 -8.23 -10.87
CA PHE A 297 -6.58 -6.93 -10.37
C PHE A 297 -5.47 -5.88 -10.42
N VAL A 298 -4.29 -6.20 -9.90
CA VAL A 298 -3.13 -5.31 -9.88
C VAL A 298 -2.72 -4.88 -11.30
N TYR A 299 -2.75 -5.78 -12.28
CA TYR A 299 -2.45 -5.45 -13.69
C TYR A 299 -3.57 -4.67 -14.41
N ARG A 300 -4.76 -4.59 -13.82
CA ARG A 300 -5.80 -3.65 -14.31
C ARG A 300 -5.62 -2.27 -13.70
N VAL A 301 -5.20 -2.20 -12.44
CA VAL A 301 -4.92 -0.94 -11.72
C VAL A 301 -3.66 -0.26 -12.25
N PHE A 302 -2.59 -1.01 -12.51
CA PHE A 302 -1.35 -0.50 -13.08
C PHE A 302 -1.27 -0.87 -14.56
N GLN A 303 -1.07 0.12 -15.43
CA GLN A 303 -0.99 -0.09 -16.88
C GLN A 303 0.22 0.63 -17.46
N GLU A 304 0.67 0.20 -18.63
CA GLU A 304 1.69 0.92 -19.39
C GLU A 304 1.18 2.31 -19.79
N ASP A 305 2.05 3.31 -19.66
CA ASP A 305 1.81 4.65 -20.16
C ASP A 305 1.98 4.66 -21.70
N GLY A 306 0.85 4.64 -22.41
CA GLY A 306 0.80 4.71 -23.87
C GLY A 306 1.18 6.09 -24.44
N CYS A 307 1.43 7.09 -23.60
CA CYS A 307 1.65 8.48 -24.01
C CYS A 307 3.00 8.72 -24.72
N ALA A 308 3.92 7.75 -24.75
CA ALA A 308 5.17 7.88 -25.50
C ALA A 308 4.96 8.23 -26.99
N ALA A 309 3.86 7.76 -27.60
CA ALA A 309 3.50 8.13 -28.98
C ALA A 309 2.85 9.53 -29.07
N ALA A 310 2.02 9.90 -28.09
CA ALA A 310 1.31 11.18 -28.08
C ALA A 310 2.22 12.36 -27.75
N ASP A 311 3.19 12.17 -26.85
CA ASP A 311 4.21 13.17 -26.51
C ASP A 311 5.21 13.36 -27.65
N ALA A 312 5.57 12.28 -28.38
CA ALA A 312 6.35 12.38 -29.60
C ALA A 312 5.60 13.15 -30.71
N LEU A 313 4.29 12.94 -30.86
CA LEU A 313 3.43 13.69 -31.77
C LEU A 313 3.26 15.16 -31.36
N ARG A 314 3.18 15.47 -30.05
CA ARG A 314 3.12 16.83 -29.52
C ARG A 314 4.43 17.58 -29.73
N LEU A 315 5.57 16.92 -29.48
CA LEU A 315 6.91 17.46 -29.72
C LEU A 315 7.18 17.64 -31.22
N TRP A 316 6.70 16.72 -32.06
CA TRP A 316 6.77 16.87 -33.52
C TRP A 316 5.90 18.03 -34.01
N ARG A 317 4.65 18.16 -33.54
CA ARG A 317 3.79 19.31 -33.87
C ARG A 317 4.35 20.65 -33.40
N CYS A 318 5.00 20.72 -32.24
CA CYS A 318 5.66 21.95 -31.77
C CYS A 318 6.89 22.32 -32.61
N ARG A 319 7.63 21.32 -33.13
CA ARG A 319 8.79 21.54 -34.02
C ARG A 319 8.37 21.90 -35.45
N SER A 320 7.25 21.37 -35.93
CA SER A 320 6.71 21.67 -37.27
C SER A 320 5.99 23.02 -37.37
N LEU A 321 5.77 23.72 -36.26
CA LEU A 321 5.21 25.09 -36.22
C LEU A 321 6.30 26.18 -36.17
N HIS A 322 7.58 25.80 -36.19
CA HIS A 322 8.75 26.70 -36.18
C HIS A 322 9.60 26.58 -37.46
N VAL A 323 9.02 26.09 -38.55
CA VAL A 323 9.60 26.08 -39.92
C VAL A 323 8.59 26.72 -40.86
#